data_AF-I9WFA4-F1
#
_entry.id   AF-I9WFA4-F1
#
_cell.length_a   1.000
_cell.length_b   1.000
_cell.length_c   1.000
_cell.angle_alpha   90.00
_cell.angle_beta   90.00
_cell.angle_gamma   90.00
#
_symmetry.space_group_name_H-M   'P 1'
#
loop_
_entity.id
_entity.type
_entity.pdbx_description
1 polymer ?
#
loop_
_entity_poly.entity_id
_entity_poly.type
_entity_poly.pdbx_seq_one_letter_code
_entity_poly.pdbx_strand_id
1 'polypeptide(L)'
;MPLTDSPPTAPPAIEQSAIEKPGIEQSGAADFDLGQVARKDGAIEWHMVRRDCLAAKPGEIVVCAPDPAQDRLLPLRGDYAVEAGLPRAETGIGPGTTLGVEAQSAALANGMTATRVMVGIKLKF
;
A
#
# COMPACT_ATOMS: atom_id res chain seq x y z
N MET A 1 16.51 -23.55 -58.67
CA MET A 1 15.36 -23.91 -57.82
C MET A 1 14.71 -22.59 -57.41
N PRO A 2 13.44 -22.32 -57.76
CA PRO A 2 12.82 -21.03 -57.46
C PRO A 2 12.37 -20.99 -55.99
N LEU A 3 12.69 -19.89 -55.30
CA LEU A 3 12.13 -19.54 -54.00
C LEU A 3 10.72 -19.00 -54.24
N THR A 4 9.71 -19.73 -53.81
CA THR A 4 8.32 -19.30 -53.82
C THR A 4 8.11 -18.32 -52.67
N ASP A 5 7.91 -17.05 -53.01
CA ASP A 5 7.50 -15.99 -52.09
C ASP A 5 6.01 -16.18 -51.74
N SER A 6 5.68 -16.31 -50.46
CA SER A 6 4.29 -16.37 -49.97
C SER A 6 3.97 -15.08 -49.21
N PRO A 7 2.86 -14.39 -49.52
CA PRO A 7 2.52 -13.15 -48.84
C PRO A 7 2.08 -13.41 -47.39
N PRO A 8 2.34 -12.47 -46.46
CA PRO A 8 1.98 -12.62 -45.06
C PRO A 8 0.45 -12.62 -44.90
N THR A 9 -0.07 -13.69 -44.28
CA THR A 9 -1.46 -13.79 -43.83
C THR A 9 -1.76 -12.70 -42.80
N ALA A 10 -2.77 -11.88 -43.07
CA ALA A 10 -3.28 -10.90 -42.11
C ALA A 10 -3.90 -11.62 -40.89
N PRO A 11 -3.70 -11.14 -39.64
CA PRO A 11 -4.41 -11.70 -38.49
C PRO A 11 -5.91 -11.33 -38.56
N PRO A 12 -6.81 -12.17 -38.02
CA PRO A 12 -8.23 -11.85 -37.97
C PRO A 12 -8.49 -10.65 -37.06
N ALA A 13 -9.40 -9.78 -37.49
CA ALA A 13 -9.94 -8.68 -36.70
C ALA A 13 -10.68 -9.25 -35.48
N ILE A 14 -10.22 -8.89 -34.29
CA ILE A 14 -10.90 -9.20 -33.03
C ILE A 14 -11.97 -8.11 -32.85
N GLU A 15 -13.24 -8.48 -33.00
CA GLU A 15 -14.38 -7.65 -32.63
C GLU A 15 -14.27 -7.26 -31.14
N GLN A 16 -14.16 -5.97 -30.88
CA GLN A 16 -14.23 -5.39 -29.55
C GLN A 16 -15.67 -5.53 -29.04
N SER A 17 -15.93 -6.63 -28.35
CA SER A 17 -17.14 -6.78 -27.53
C SER A 17 -17.14 -5.69 -26.45
N ALA A 18 -18.22 -4.92 -26.42
CA ALA A 18 -18.43 -3.84 -25.47
C ALA A 18 -18.22 -4.31 -24.02
N ILE A 19 -17.29 -3.65 -23.32
CA ILE A 19 -17.15 -3.77 -21.87
C ILE A 19 -18.27 -2.93 -21.26
N GLU A 20 -19.32 -3.60 -20.80
CA GLU A 20 -20.33 -3.03 -19.93
C GLU A 20 -19.65 -2.58 -18.63
N LYS A 21 -19.70 -1.27 -18.33
CA LYS A 21 -19.12 -0.70 -17.11
C LYS A 21 -19.80 -1.33 -15.89
N PRO A 22 -19.06 -1.92 -14.93
CA PRO A 22 -19.63 -2.16 -13.61
C PRO A 22 -19.90 -0.80 -12.97
N GLY A 23 -21.17 -0.55 -12.65
CA GLY A 23 -21.59 0.60 -11.87
C GLY A 23 -20.87 0.59 -10.51
N ILE A 24 -20.03 1.58 -10.27
CA ILE A 24 -19.53 1.87 -8.94
C ILE A 24 -20.71 2.51 -8.19
N GLU A 25 -21.36 1.75 -7.31
CA GLU A 25 -22.28 2.30 -6.32
C GLU A 25 -21.45 3.16 -5.35
N GLN A 26 -21.44 4.46 -5.66
CA GLN A 26 -20.85 5.51 -4.84
C GLN A 26 -21.83 5.74 -3.66
N SER A 27 -21.79 4.87 -2.64
CA SER A 27 -22.51 5.09 -1.38
C SER A 27 -22.15 6.47 -0.85
N GLY A 28 -23.18 7.34 -0.82
CA GLY A 28 -23.01 8.77 -0.88
C GLY A 28 -22.28 9.36 0.33
N ALA A 29 -21.36 10.27 0.03
CA ALA A 29 -21.03 11.41 0.88
C ALA A 29 -22.19 12.45 0.90
N ALA A 30 -23.42 11.97 0.85
CA ALA A 30 -24.61 12.81 0.90
C ALA A 30 -24.92 13.11 2.37
N ASP A 31 -24.58 14.34 2.76
CA ASP A 31 -25.12 15.06 3.91
C ASP A 31 -24.66 14.62 5.31
N PHE A 32 -23.36 14.72 5.56
CA PHE A 32 -22.87 14.89 6.93
C PHE A 32 -22.86 16.39 7.29
N ASP A 33 -23.97 16.89 7.84
CA ASP A 33 -24.12 18.28 8.30
C ASP A 33 -23.67 18.43 9.77
N LEU A 34 -22.53 19.11 9.96
CA LEU A 34 -21.96 19.42 11.28
C LEU A 34 -22.89 20.27 12.16
N GLY A 35 -23.82 21.01 11.57
CA GLY A 35 -24.82 21.81 12.29
C GLY A 35 -25.88 20.97 13.01
N GLN A 36 -26.05 19.70 12.63
CA GLN A 36 -27.00 18.77 13.27
C GLN A 36 -26.41 18.07 14.51
N VAL A 37 -25.09 18.07 14.67
CA VAL A 37 -24.41 17.42 15.80
C VAL A 37 -24.64 18.17 17.12
N ALA A 38 -24.85 19.49 17.07
CA ALA A 38 -24.97 20.33 18.28
C ALA A 38 -26.42 20.65 18.69
N ARG A 39 -27.44 20.28 17.90
CA ARG A 39 -28.83 20.78 18.08
C ARG A 39 -29.79 19.79 18.73
N LYS A 40 -29.38 18.55 18.99
CA LYS A 40 -30.23 17.55 19.64
C LYS A 40 -30.08 17.66 21.17
N ASP A 41 -30.84 18.58 21.75
CA ASP A 41 -31.22 18.68 23.17
C ASP A 41 -30.25 18.06 24.19
N GLY A 42 -29.19 18.80 24.49
CA GLY A 42 -28.25 18.48 25.55
C GLY A 42 -26.86 18.97 25.21
N ALA A 43 -26.23 19.68 26.14
CA ALA A 43 -24.83 20.06 26.01
C ALA A 43 -24.00 18.82 25.65
N ILE A 44 -23.19 18.90 24.59
CA ILE A 44 -22.22 17.84 24.28
C ILE A 44 -21.31 17.73 25.48
N GLU A 45 -21.47 16.67 26.26
CA GLU A 45 -20.68 16.42 27.45
C GLU A 45 -19.33 15.87 27.01
N TRP A 46 -18.34 16.76 26.95
CA TRP A 46 -16.97 16.40 26.59
C TRP A 46 -16.30 15.69 27.76
N HIS A 47 -16.30 14.36 27.71
CA HIS A 47 -15.52 13.56 28.66
C HIS A 47 -14.11 13.34 28.12
N MET A 48 -13.13 13.99 28.73
CA MET A 48 -11.73 13.69 28.48
C MET A 48 -11.36 12.40 29.20
N VAL A 49 -11.41 11.27 28.50
CA VAL A 49 -10.95 9.99 29.04
C VAL A 49 -9.43 9.98 29.03
N ARG A 50 -8.82 10.25 30.19
CA ARG A 50 -7.37 10.10 30.37
C ARG A 50 -7.05 8.61 30.43
N ARG A 51 -6.59 8.05 29.31
CA ARG A 51 -6.18 6.65 29.22
C ARG A 51 -4.79 6.47 29.84
N ASP A 52 -4.61 5.38 30.58
CA ASP A 52 -3.33 4.99 31.14
C ASP A 52 -2.39 4.48 30.03
N CYS A 53 -1.75 5.43 29.35
CA CYS A 53 -0.72 5.17 28.36
C CYS A 53 0.66 5.10 29.02
N LEU A 54 1.52 4.21 28.53
CA LEU A 54 2.93 4.25 28.89
C LEU A 54 3.60 5.50 28.30
N ALA A 55 4.59 6.04 29.01
CA ALA A 55 5.40 7.15 28.48
C ALA A 55 6.29 6.64 27.33
N ALA A 56 6.23 7.33 26.19
CA ALA A 56 7.07 7.02 25.03
C ALA A 56 8.54 7.38 25.29
N LYS A 57 9.46 6.52 24.82
CA LYS A 57 10.89 6.85 24.73
C LYS A 57 11.21 7.50 23.37
N PRO A 58 12.34 8.22 23.23
CA PRO A 58 12.77 8.72 21.93
C PRO A 58 12.90 7.59 20.90
N GLY A 59 12.21 7.71 19.76
CA GLY A 59 12.20 6.71 18.70
C GLY A 59 11.14 5.61 18.82
N GLU A 60 10.33 5.60 19.88
CA GLU A 60 9.19 4.68 20.03
C GLU A 60 7.88 5.33 19.58
N ILE A 61 7.01 4.53 18.96
CA ILE A 61 5.61 4.89 18.72
C ILE A 61 4.77 4.14 19.76
N VAL A 62 4.11 4.87 20.65
CA VAL A 62 3.19 4.30 21.65
C VAL A 62 1.77 4.42 21.14
N VAL A 63 1.08 3.29 21.00
CA VAL A 63 -0.33 3.21 20.64
C VAL A 63 -1.14 2.86 21.89
N CYS A 64 -2.11 3.71 22.25
CA CYS A 64 -2.95 3.50 23.43
C CYS A 64 -4.27 2.85 23.06
N ALA A 65 -4.53 1.68 23.65
CA ALA A 65 -5.80 1.00 23.51
C ALA A 65 -6.87 1.55 24.48
N PRO A 66 -8.17 1.32 24.21
CA PRO A 66 -9.26 1.60 25.16
C PRO A 66 -9.11 0.88 26.50
N ASP A 67 -8.74 -0.40 26.48
CA ASP A 67 -8.39 -1.17 27.67
C ASP A 67 -6.96 -1.71 27.56
N PRO A 68 -5.97 -1.07 28.21
CA PRO A 68 -4.57 -1.49 28.10
C PRO A 68 -4.28 -2.82 28.80
N ALA A 69 -5.16 -3.36 29.66
CA ALA A 69 -4.94 -4.67 30.28
C ALA A 69 -5.30 -5.81 29.32
N GLN A 70 -6.35 -5.61 28.50
CA GLN A 70 -6.86 -6.60 27.56
C GLN A 70 -6.21 -6.50 26.18
N ASP A 71 -6.05 -5.28 25.67
CA ASP A 71 -5.64 -5.03 24.29
C ASP A 71 -4.12 -4.83 24.13
N ARG A 72 -3.36 -4.97 25.23
CA ARG A 72 -1.91 -4.83 25.16
C ARG A 72 -1.32 -5.97 24.36
N LEU A 73 -0.78 -5.63 23.20
CA LEU A 73 0.03 -6.52 22.40
C LEU A 73 1.16 -7.08 23.28
N LEU A 74 1.30 -8.40 23.28
CA LEU A 74 2.45 -9.03 23.93
C LEU A 74 3.73 -8.45 23.32
N PRO A 75 4.79 -8.26 24.12
CA PRO A 75 6.10 -7.90 23.56
C PRO A 75 6.40 -8.86 22.42
N LEU A 76 6.83 -8.31 21.28
CA LEU A 76 7.30 -9.15 20.18
C LEU A 76 8.35 -10.09 20.77
N ARG A 77 8.13 -11.39 20.60
CA ARG A 77 9.09 -12.39 21.01
C ARG A 77 10.43 -12.04 20.34
N GLY A 78 11.54 -12.25 21.05
CA GLY A 78 12.88 -11.85 20.59
C GLY A 78 13.36 -12.55 19.31
N ASP A 79 12.53 -13.41 18.73
CA ASP A 79 12.68 -14.10 17.45
C ASP A 79 12.03 -13.34 16.28
N TYR A 80 11.49 -12.13 16.49
CA TYR A 80 11.08 -11.27 15.37
C TYR A 80 12.31 -10.84 14.56
N ALA A 81 12.66 -11.68 13.60
CA ALA A 81 13.54 -11.32 12.51
C ALA A 81 12.70 -10.56 11.50
N VAL A 82 13.12 -9.33 11.20
CA VAL A 82 12.74 -8.71 9.93
C VAL A 82 13.27 -9.66 8.86
N GLU A 83 12.37 -10.38 8.18
CA GLU A 83 12.69 -11.18 7.00
C GLU A 83 13.62 -10.33 6.14
N ALA A 84 14.86 -10.80 5.98
CA ALA A 84 15.85 -10.09 5.19
C ALA A 84 15.31 -10.04 3.76
N GLY A 85 14.72 -8.90 3.41
CA GLY A 85 14.27 -8.64 2.06
C GLY A 85 15.44 -8.79 1.08
N LEU A 86 15.11 -9.04 -0.18
CA LEU A 86 16.11 -9.15 -1.22
C LEU A 86 17.03 -7.90 -1.24
N PRO A 87 18.30 -8.07 -1.63
CA PRO A 87 19.30 -7.00 -1.53
C PRO A 87 18.83 -5.70 -2.17
N ARG A 88 18.95 -4.61 -1.42
CA ARG A 88 18.70 -3.24 -1.86
C ARG A 88 19.91 -2.37 -1.54
N ALA A 89 20.37 -1.60 -2.51
CA ALA A 89 21.42 -0.61 -2.35
C ALA A 89 20.94 0.74 -2.88
N GLU A 90 21.22 1.83 -2.15
CA GLU A 90 20.91 3.20 -2.60
C GLU A 90 22.12 4.10 -2.42
N THR A 91 22.31 5.03 -3.35
CA THR A 91 23.37 6.03 -3.31
C THR A 91 22.85 7.40 -3.74
N GLY A 92 23.26 8.46 -3.04
CA GLY A 92 22.93 9.83 -3.42
C GLY A 92 23.80 10.30 -4.58
N ILE A 93 23.19 10.80 -5.65
CA ILE A 93 23.93 11.37 -6.80
C ILE A 93 23.98 12.91 -6.75
N GLY A 94 23.11 13.53 -5.96
CA GLY A 94 23.11 14.98 -5.77
C GLY A 94 22.05 15.44 -4.78
N PRO A 95 21.93 16.76 -4.54
CA PRO A 95 20.89 17.31 -3.69
C PRO A 95 19.51 16.90 -4.20
N GLY A 96 18.80 16.10 -3.41
CA GLY A 96 17.45 15.64 -3.74
C GLY A 96 17.37 14.43 -4.68
N THR A 97 18.47 13.86 -5.16
CA THR A 97 18.44 12.73 -6.12
C THR A 97 19.15 11.49 -5.60
N THR A 98 18.47 10.34 -5.64
CA THR A 98 19.00 9.04 -5.20
C THR A 98 18.90 8.01 -6.32
N LEU A 99 19.96 7.23 -6.56
CA LEU A 99 19.94 6.03 -7.40
C LEU A 99 19.84 4.80 -6.51
N GLY A 100 18.97 3.86 -6.87
CA GLY A 100 18.77 2.61 -6.15
C GLY A 100 18.85 1.41 -7.07
N VAL A 101 19.35 0.30 -6.53
CA VAL A 101 19.29 -1.03 -7.14
C VAL A 101 18.61 -1.96 -6.14
N GLU A 102 17.61 -2.72 -6.59
CA GLU A 102 16.81 -3.61 -5.75
C GLU A 102 16.58 -4.94 -6.46
N ALA A 103 16.87 -6.05 -5.78
CA ALA A 103 16.43 -7.37 -6.23
C ALA A 103 14.99 -7.63 -5.76
N GLN A 104 14.16 -8.20 -6.63
CA GLN A 104 12.80 -8.63 -6.31
C GLN A 104 12.57 -10.06 -6.78
N SER A 105 11.77 -10.82 -6.03
CA SER A 105 11.31 -12.15 -6.40
C SER A 105 9.79 -12.17 -6.31
N ALA A 106 9.14 -12.66 -7.35
CA ALA A 106 7.69 -12.78 -7.42
C ALA A 106 7.30 -14.16 -7.96
N ALA A 107 6.28 -14.76 -7.36
CA ALA A 107 5.69 -15.98 -7.88
C ALA A 107 4.85 -15.69 -9.13
N LEU A 108 5.02 -16.51 -10.16
CA LEU A 108 4.21 -16.51 -11.38
C LEU A 108 3.02 -17.46 -11.21
N ALA A 109 1.95 -17.24 -11.96
CA ALA A 109 0.72 -18.03 -11.88
C ALA A 109 0.90 -19.53 -12.21
N ASN A 110 2.01 -19.89 -12.85
CA ASN A 110 2.37 -21.28 -13.18
C ASN A 110 3.25 -21.95 -12.11
N GLY A 111 3.40 -21.34 -10.93
CA GLY A 111 4.20 -21.89 -9.83
C GLY A 111 5.71 -21.69 -9.95
N MET A 112 6.19 -20.99 -10.99
CA MET A 112 7.59 -20.59 -11.10
C MET A 112 7.88 -19.30 -10.33
N THR A 113 9.13 -19.08 -9.92
CA THR A 113 9.57 -17.81 -9.31
C THR A 113 10.38 -17.00 -10.32
N ALA A 114 10.02 -15.72 -10.48
CA ALA A 114 10.78 -14.77 -11.28
C ALA A 114 11.61 -13.88 -10.37
N THR A 115 12.93 -13.89 -10.55
CA THR A 115 13.85 -12.97 -9.88
C THR A 115 14.24 -11.87 -10.85
N ARG A 116 14.08 -10.61 -10.43
CA ARG A 116 14.40 -9.42 -11.23
C ARG A 116 15.27 -8.46 -10.44
N VAL A 117 16.15 -7.75 -11.13
CA VAL A 117 16.92 -6.64 -10.58
C VAL A 117 16.37 -5.35 -11.17
N MET A 118 15.96 -4.43 -10.31
CA MET A 118 15.42 -3.13 -10.68
C MET A 118 16.44 -2.04 -10.38
N VAL A 119 16.53 -1.06 -11.27
CA VAL A 119 17.32 0.17 -11.07
C VAL A 119 16.34 1.34 -11.10
N GLY A 120 16.39 2.21 -10.08
CA GLY A 120 15.44 3.30 -9.92
C GLY A 120 16.11 4.61 -9.52
N ILE A 121 15.50 5.73 -9.89
CA ILE A 121 15.91 7.06 -9.45
C ILE A 121 14.79 7.66 -8.61
N LYS A 122 15.11 8.18 -7.42
CA LYS A 122 14.19 8.91 -6.56
C LYS A 122 14.55 10.39 -6.56
N LEU A 123 13.54 11.24 -6.77
CA LEU A 123 13.64 12.69 -6.73
C LEU A 123 12.84 13.19 -5.52
N LYS A 124 13.47 13.95 -4.62
CA LYS A 124 12.81 14.65 -3.51
C LYS A 124 12.35 16.01 -4.01
N PHE A 125 11.10 16.36 -3.73
CA PHE A 125 10.49 17.66 -4.00
C PHE A 125 10.31 18.44 -2.69
#